data_AF-A0A6N8JHT4-F1
#
_entry.id   AF-A0A6N8JHT4-F1
#
_cell.length_a   1.000
_cell.length_b   1.000
_cell.length_c   1.000
_cell.angle_alpha   90.00
_cell.angle_beta   90.00
_cell.angle_gamma   90.00
#
_symmetry.space_group_name_H-M   'P 1'
#
loop_
_entity.id
_entity.type
_entity.pdbx_description
1 polymer ?
#
loop_
_entity_poly.entity_id
_entity_poly.type
_entity_poly.pdbx_seq_one_letter_code
_entity_poly.pdbx_strand_id
1 'polypeptide(L)'
;MKLRTKYIFFVVTLHLVTLVLSYFIFSANKIFFIISEVFVIISIVVSIQLYRQLIRPLKLLMQGVDAIRDRDFNVKFLFTGKHEMDELIRVYNHMIDELRKERTRQEQQHFFLEKLIHTSPTGIIILDYNGHIQQINPKAKQLLAVDAGVHDLPLSNALSQYIYLLKSGETITVKPDGVNTYKLQKSHFIDRGFPRHFIMIEELTAEILAAEKHVYGKVIRMMAHEVNNTIGPVNSIIQSTLQAVPLSIPLKDALQVALDRNQNLNLFMRNFADLVKLPQVNKKQVDLHKLVKDVCILMKMKSEEHEVELIIAIPEKPFYISADEQQLEQALINIVKNAIEAVEEKGRVTFTLNGRQLIITDTGKGITTPQQELLFTPFFSTKKDGQGIGLMLVREILVNHGFEFSLKTVAERQTEFVINFG
;
A
#
# COMPACT_ATOMS: atom_id res chain seq x y z
N MET A 1 32.90 48.95 -32.89
CA MET A 1 33.94 49.40 -31.92
C MET A 1 33.38 49.34 -30.50
N LYS A 2 34.11 48.73 -29.55
CA LYS A 2 33.69 48.63 -28.13
C LYS A 2 33.53 50.03 -27.52
N LEU A 3 32.59 50.21 -26.58
CA LEU A 3 32.29 51.50 -25.92
C LEU A 3 33.56 52.16 -25.34
N ARG A 4 34.45 51.34 -24.76
CA ARG A 4 35.79 51.75 -24.29
C ARG A 4 36.61 52.45 -25.38
N THR A 5 36.65 51.89 -26.58
CA THR A 5 37.45 52.42 -27.69
C THR A 5 36.89 53.75 -28.16
N LYS A 6 35.56 53.89 -28.22
CA LYS A 6 34.89 55.15 -28.56
C LYS A 6 35.18 56.24 -27.51
N TYR A 7 35.10 55.90 -26.22
CA TYR A 7 35.37 56.84 -25.12
C TYR A 7 36.83 57.30 -25.10
N ILE A 8 37.80 56.37 -25.19
CA ILE A 8 39.23 56.73 -25.20
C ILE A 8 39.55 57.59 -26.43
N PHE A 9 39.02 57.24 -27.61
CA PHE A 9 39.22 58.03 -28.81
C PHE A 9 38.62 59.44 -28.70
N PHE A 10 37.44 59.58 -28.12
CA PHE A 10 36.80 60.87 -27.85
C PHE A 10 37.65 61.72 -26.89
N VAL A 11 38.07 61.14 -25.75
CA VAL A 11 38.90 61.83 -24.75
C VAL A 11 40.24 62.24 -25.36
N VAL A 12 40.92 61.35 -26.09
CA VAL A 12 42.21 61.67 -26.73
C VAL A 12 42.05 62.78 -27.76
N THR A 13 41.03 62.72 -28.62
CA THR A 13 40.77 63.76 -29.62
C THR A 13 40.46 65.11 -28.96
N LEU A 14 39.63 65.12 -27.91
CA LEU A 14 39.30 66.34 -27.15
C LEU A 14 40.54 66.98 -26.51
N HIS A 15 41.40 66.16 -25.89
CA HIS A 15 42.61 66.65 -25.24
C HIS A 15 43.67 67.10 -26.25
N LEU A 16 43.77 66.44 -27.41
CA LEU A 16 44.65 66.87 -28.50
C LEU A 16 44.22 68.24 -29.05
N VAL A 17 42.92 68.43 -29.30
CA VAL A 17 42.37 69.72 -29.79
C VAL A 17 42.61 70.84 -28.78
N THR A 18 42.37 70.59 -27.49
CA THR A 18 42.62 71.59 -26.43
C THR A 18 44.10 71.92 -26.26
N LEU A 19 44.99 70.95 -26.43
CA LEU A 19 46.44 71.17 -26.39
C LEU A 19 46.92 72.01 -27.59
N VAL A 20 46.42 71.72 -28.80
CA VAL A 20 46.71 72.53 -30.00
C VAL A 20 46.19 73.95 -29.85
N LEU A 21 44.97 74.14 -29.34
CA LEU A 21 44.41 75.48 -29.06
C LEU A 21 45.23 76.23 -27.99
N SER A 22 45.71 75.53 -26.96
CA SER A 22 46.59 76.10 -25.94
C SER A 22 47.91 76.60 -26.54
N TYR A 23 48.48 75.87 -27.51
CA TYR A 23 49.70 76.29 -28.22
C TYR A 23 49.51 77.63 -28.97
N PHE A 24 48.35 77.87 -29.57
CA PHE A 24 48.08 79.17 -30.23
C PHE A 24 47.96 80.35 -29.24
N ILE A 25 47.55 80.09 -27.99
CA ILE A 25 47.43 81.11 -26.93
C ILE A 25 48.82 81.53 -26.39
N PHE A 26 49.84 80.68 -26.53
CA PHE A 26 51.21 80.93 -26.09
C PHE A 26 51.80 82.23 -26.66
N SER A 27 51.50 82.53 -27.93
CA SER A 27 52.03 83.71 -28.62
C SER A 27 51.46 85.03 -28.09
N ALA A 28 50.31 85.00 -27.42
CA ALA A 28 49.61 86.20 -26.95
C ALA A 28 49.88 86.50 -25.47
N ASN A 29 49.81 85.50 -24.58
CA ASN A 29 49.96 85.70 -23.13
C ASN A 29 50.43 84.43 -22.40
N LYS A 30 51.64 84.49 -21.80
CA LYS A 30 52.23 83.36 -21.04
C LYS A 30 51.40 82.93 -19.83
N ILE A 31 50.69 83.85 -19.18
CA ILE A 31 49.86 83.54 -18.00
C ILE A 31 48.64 82.68 -18.38
N PHE A 32 47.96 83.03 -19.48
CA PHE A 32 46.81 82.28 -19.97
C PHE A 32 47.18 80.87 -20.43
N PHE A 33 48.39 80.69 -20.98
CA PHE A 33 48.94 79.38 -21.33
C PHE A 33 49.11 78.45 -20.12
N ILE A 34 49.66 78.97 -19.00
CA ILE A 34 49.83 78.17 -17.78
C ILE A 34 48.46 77.74 -17.20
N ILE A 35 47.47 78.65 -17.24
CA ILE A 35 46.11 78.36 -16.77
C ILE A 35 45.44 77.27 -17.63
N SER A 36 45.59 77.32 -18.96
CA SER A 36 45.03 76.30 -19.85
C SER A 36 45.69 74.94 -19.68
N GLU A 37 47.00 74.89 -19.41
CA GLU A 37 47.71 73.64 -19.15
C GLU A 37 47.25 72.96 -17.85
N VAL A 38 47.07 73.75 -16.77
CA VAL A 38 46.49 73.25 -15.52
C VAL A 38 45.07 72.72 -15.74
N PHE A 39 44.25 73.42 -16.54
CA PHE A 39 42.90 72.96 -16.87
C PHE A 39 42.89 71.63 -17.65
N VAL A 40 43.81 71.45 -18.60
CA VAL A 40 43.97 70.19 -19.35
C VAL A 40 44.32 69.04 -18.40
N ILE A 41 45.24 69.25 -17.45
CA ILE A 41 45.60 68.23 -16.45
C ILE A 41 44.39 67.84 -15.60
N ILE A 42 43.62 68.81 -15.11
CA ILE A 42 42.39 68.57 -14.34
C ILE A 42 41.38 67.77 -15.18
N SER A 43 41.18 68.15 -16.45
CA SER A 43 40.28 67.45 -17.38
C SER A 43 40.70 65.99 -17.62
N ILE A 44 42.01 65.72 -17.72
CA ILE A 44 42.53 64.35 -17.85
C ILE A 44 42.21 63.53 -16.60
N VAL A 45 42.44 64.10 -15.40
CA VAL A 45 42.14 63.43 -14.12
C VAL A 45 40.65 63.11 -14.01
N VAL A 46 39.78 64.08 -14.32
CA VAL A 46 38.31 63.90 -14.33
C VAL A 46 37.90 62.83 -15.35
N SER A 47 38.49 62.83 -16.55
CA SER A 47 38.20 61.82 -17.59
C SER A 47 38.60 60.41 -17.16
N ILE A 48 39.76 60.25 -16.53
CA ILE A 48 40.21 58.97 -15.98
C ILE A 48 39.28 58.53 -14.83
N GLN A 49 38.84 59.45 -13.99
CA GLN A 49 37.91 59.18 -12.90
C GLN A 49 36.54 58.72 -13.43
N LEU A 50 35.97 59.42 -14.41
CA LEU A 50 34.72 59.02 -15.06
C LEU A 50 34.82 57.65 -15.73
N TYR A 51 35.93 57.37 -16.41
CA TYR A 51 36.18 56.05 -17.01
C TYR A 51 36.17 54.93 -15.96
N ARG A 52 36.85 55.14 -14.82
CA ARG A 52 36.91 54.16 -13.73
C ARG A 52 35.55 53.98 -13.05
N GLN A 53 34.74 55.03 -12.95
CA GLN A 53 33.46 55.01 -12.25
C GLN A 53 32.30 54.44 -13.10
N LEU A 54 32.27 54.68 -14.41
CA LEU A 54 31.13 54.30 -15.27
C LEU A 54 31.43 53.11 -16.18
N ILE A 55 32.60 53.10 -16.84
CA ILE A 55 32.86 52.13 -17.92
C ILE A 55 33.37 50.80 -17.38
N ARG A 56 34.19 50.81 -16.32
CA ARG A 56 34.74 49.57 -15.74
C ARG A 56 33.65 48.69 -15.10
N PRO A 57 32.72 49.21 -14.28
CA PRO A 57 31.67 48.39 -13.68
C PRO A 57 30.67 47.85 -14.69
N LEU A 58 30.31 48.64 -15.72
CA LEU A 58 29.42 48.20 -16.81
C LEU A 58 29.93 46.95 -17.51
N LYS A 59 31.25 46.83 -17.70
CA LYS A 59 31.86 45.62 -18.27
C LYS A 59 31.64 44.38 -17.40
N LEU A 60 31.67 44.53 -16.07
CA LEU A 60 31.42 43.42 -15.14
C LEU A 60 29.97 42.98 -15.21
N LEU A 61 29.01 43.91 -15.25
CA LEU A 61 27.59 43.57 -15.44
C LEU A 61 27.33 42.82 -16.74
N MET A 62 27.99 43.21 -17.83
CA MET A 62 27.88 42.47 -19.10
C MET A 62 28.33 41.00 -18.96
N GLN A 63 29.35 40.72 -18.15
CA GLN A 63 29.75 39.33 -17.87
C GLN A 63 28.68 38.55 -17.08
N GLY A 64 27.90 39.24 -16.24
CA GLY A 64 26.78 38.63 -15.53
C GLY A 64 25.58 38.32 -16.42
N VAL A 65 25.42 39.08 -17.51
CA VAL A 65 24.45 38.76 -18.57
C VAL A 65 24.87 37.49 -19.31
N ASP A 66 26.17 37.34 -19.58
CA ASP A 66 26.70 36.09 -20.16
C ASP A 66 26.47 34.89 -19.22
N ALA A 67 26.64 35.06 -17.90
CA ALA A 67 26.31 34.02 -16.92
C ALA A 67 24.83 33.59 -16.95
N ILE A 68 23.89 34.55 -17.13
CA ILE A 68 22.47 34.24 -17.31
C ILE A 68 22.24 33.44 -18.60
N ARG A 69 22.90 33.83 -19.70
CA ARG A 69 22.82 33.12 -20.98
C ARG A 69 23.32 31.68 -20.85
N ASP A 70 24.34 31.47 -20.03
CA ASP A 70 24.91 30.15 -19.73
C ASP A 70 24.11 29.38 -18.66
N ARG A 71 22.97 29.93 -18.20
CA ARG A 71 22.09 29.39 -17.15
C ARG A 71 22.77 29.19 -15.80
N ASP A 72 23.84 29.93 -15.54
CA ASP A 72 24.52 29.97 -14.25
C ASP A 72 23.94 31.12 -13.39
N PHE A 73 22.90 30.79 -12.61
CA PHE A 73 22.24 31.71 -11.69
C PHE A 73 22.94 31.80 -10.33
N ASN A 74 24.16 31.26 -10.19
CA ASN A 74 24.90 31.32 -8.93
C ASN A 74 25.71 32.61 -8.76
N VAL A 75 25.98 33.31 -9.86
CA VAL A 75 26.80 34.51 -9.88
C VAL A 75 26.03 35.73 -9.37
N LYS A 76 26.60 36.43 -8.39
CA LYS A 76 26.10 37.72 -7.88
C LYS A 76 27.21 38.76 -7.91
N PHE A 77 26.81 40.03 -8.09
CA PHE A 77 27.75 41.14 -8.04
C PHE A 77 27.83 41.75 -6.64
N LEU A 78 29.05 42.11 -6.24
CA LEU A 78 29.32 42.92 -5.07
C LEU A 78 29.06 44.40 -5.39
N PHE A 79 28.55 45.14 -4.40
CA PHE A 79 28.36 46.59 -4.53
C PHE A 79 29.69 47.32 -4.70
N THR A 80 29.66 48.38 -5.50
CA THR A 80 30.82 49.17 -5.91
C THR A 80 30.96 50.49 -5.14
N GLY A 81 29.95 50.86 -4.34
CA GLY A 81 29.91 52.11 -3.58
C GLY A 81 29.53 53.34 -4.41
N LYS A 82 28.98 53.12 -5.61
CA LYS A 82 28.52 54.16 -6.54
C LYS A 82 27.02 54.01 -6.75
N HIS A 83 26.26 55.07 -6.48
CA HIS A 83 24.81 55.00 -6.37
C HIS A 83 24.14 54.39 -7.62
N GLU A 84 24.44 54.94 -8.81
CA GLU A 84 23.85 54.53 -10.08
C GLU A 84 24.20 53.07 -10.45
N MET A 85 25.42 52.65 -10.09
CA MET A 85 25.89 51.29 -10.36
C MET A 85 25.29 50.29 -9.36
N ASP A 86 25.22 50.68 -8.10
CA ASP A 86 24.69 49.84 -7.03
C ASP A 86 23.17 49.62 -7.20
N GLU A 87 22.46 50.56 -7.82
CA GLU A 87 21.08 50.38 -8.25
C GLU A 87 20.95 49.29 -9.33
N LEU A 88 21.78 49.31 -10.38
CA LEU A 88 21.79 48.26 -11.40
C LEU A 88 22.19 46.89 -10.83
N ILE A 89 23.18 46.85 -9.93
CA ILE A 89 23.59 45.63 -9.22
C ILE A 89 22.43 45.10 -8.37
N ARG A 90 21.66 45.99 -7.71
CA ARG A 90 20.49 45.60 -6.92
C ARG A 90 19.42 44.95 -7.79
N VAL A 91 19.09 45.55 -8.93
CA VAL A 91 18.11 44.98 -9.88
C VAL A 91 18.59 43.63 -10.43
N TYR A 92 19.86 43.53 -10.83
CA TYR A 92 20.44 42.27 -11.31
C TYR A 92 20.39 41.17 -10.24
N ASN A 93 20.90 41.45 -9.03
CA ASN A 93 20.94 40.47 -7.95
C ASN A 93 19.53 40.03 -7.55
N HIS A 94 18.56 40.95 -7.52
CA HIS A 94 17.16 40.62 -7.26
C HIS A 94 16.58 39.71 -8.35
N MET A 95 16.81 40.01 -9.62
CA MET A 95 16.37 39.16 -10.74
C MET A 95 16.98 37.75 -10.69
N ILE A 96 18.28 37.64 -10.39
CA ILE A 96 18.96 36.34 -10.22
C ILE A 96 18.36 35.54 -9.06
N ASP A 97 18.05 36.21 -7.94
CA ASP A 97 17.41 35.57 -6.80
C ASP A 97 16.01 35.05 -7.14
N GLU A 98 15.20 35.84 -7.85
CA GLU A 98 13.87 35.41 -8.30
C GLU A 98 13.94 34.26 -9.31
N LEU A 99 14.85 34.31 -10.30
CA LEU A 99 15.06 33.21 -11.24
C LEU A 99 15.51 31.92 -10.56
N ARG A 100 16.42 32.03 -9.58
CA ARG A 100 16.89 30.88 -8.80
C ARG A 100 15.75 30.28 -7.99
N LYS A 101 14.97 31.11 -7.28
CA LYS A 101 13.79 30.65 -6.53
C LYS A 101 12.79 29.97 -7.44
N GLU A 102 12.48 30.55 -8.60
CA GLU A 102 11.52 29.99 -9.54
C GLU A 102 11.98 28.63 -10.07
N ARG A 103 13.25 28.50 -10.45
CA ARG A 103 13.83 27.23 -10.88
C ARG A 103 13.80 26.18 -9.77
N THR A 104 14.24 26.53 -8.56
CA THR A 104 14.21 25.59 -7.42
C THR A 104 12.78 25.16 -7.12
N ARG A 105 11.81 26.09 -7.18
CA ARG A 105 10.38 25.76 -7.01
C ARG A 105 9.89 24.80 -8.08
N GLN A 106 10.24 25.03 -9.35
CA GLN A 106 9.89 24.13 -10.46
C GLN A 106 10.52 22.74 -10.31
N GLU A 107 11.80 22.66 -9.95
CA GLU A 107 12.51 21.40 -9.70
C GLU A 107 11.89 20.63 -8.52
N GLN A 108 11.56 21.33 -7.42
CA GLN A 108 10.87 20.75 -6.27
C GLN A 108 9.47 20.26 -6.63
N GLN A 109 8.71 21.02 -7.41
CA GLN A 109 7.38 20.63 -7.87
C GLN A 109 7.44 19.41 -8.79
N HIS A 110 8.39 19.37 -9.73
CA HIS A 110 8.61 18.21 -10.59
C HIS A 110 8.97 16.98 -9.78
N PHE A 111 9.94 17.09 -8.86
CA PHE A 111 10.34 16.01 -7.97
C PHE A 111 9.18 15.51 -7.12
N PHE A 112 8.34 16.40 -6.59
CA PHE A 112 7.15 16.03 -5.83
C PHE A 112 6.14 15.24 -6.67
N LEU A 113 5.80 15.71 -7.88
CA LEU A 113 4.89 15.02 -8.79
C LEU A 113 5.41 13.63 -9.19
N GLU A 114 6.71 13.53 -9.48
CA GLU A 114 7.36 12.24 -9.78
C GLU A 114 7.25 11.27 -8.59
N LYS A 115 7.47 11.77 -7.37
CA LYS A 115 7.34 10.97 -6.15
C LYS A 115 5.91 10.48 -5.93
N LEU A 116 4.90 11.34 -6.15
CA LEU A 116 3.49 10.94 -6.07
C LEU A 116 3.14 9.81 -7.04
N ILE A 117 3.61 9.90 -8.30
CA ILE A 117 3.40 8.84 -9.30
C ILE A 117 4.09 7.54 -8.87
N HIS A 118 5.31 7.65 -8.33
CA HIS A 118 6.13 6.51 -7.92
C HIS A 118 5.60 5.79 -6.68
N THR A 119 4.99 6.52 -5.73
CA THR A 119 4.39 5.95 -4.51
C THR A 119 2.91 5.60 -4.65
N SER A 120 2.30 5.86 -5.80
CA SER A 120 0.88 5.57 -6.03
C SER A 120 0.62 4.05 -5.95
N PRO A 121 -0.42 3.61 -5.22
CA PRO A 121 -0.84 2.20 -5.17
C PRO A 121 -1.51 1.74 -6.47
N THR A 122 -1.82 2.66 -7.39
CA THR A 122 -2.35 2.38 -8.72
C THR A 122 -1.22 2.30 -9.73
N GLY A 123 -1.28 1.32 -10.63
CA GLY A 123 -0.39 1.26 -11.78
C GLY A 123 -0.71 2.37 -12.78
N ILE A 124 0.28 3.19 -13.14
CA ILE A 124 0.12 4.31 -14.08
C ILE A 124 1.10 4.13 -15.24
N ILE A 125 0.57 4.18 -16.46
CA ILE A 125 1.33 4.17 -17.72
C ILE A 125 0.97 5.44 -18.49
N ILE A 126 1.96 6.23 -18.87
CA ILE A 126 1.79 7.40 -19.73
C ILE A 126 2.30 7.06 -21.12
N LEU A 127 1.48 7.32 -22.13
CA LEU A 127 1.80 7.05 -23.52
C LEU A 127 2.28 8.33 -24.23
N ASP A 128 3.10 8.14 -25.25
CA ASP A 128 3.44 9.16 -26.23
C ASP A 128 2.29 9.35 -27.25
N TYR A 129 2.49 10.25 -28.23
CA TYR A 129 1.50 10.52 -29.28
C TYR A 129 1.30 9.35 -30.27
N ASN A 130 2.23 8.40 -30.32
CA ASN A 130 2.18 7.22 -31.17
C ASN A 130 1.61 6.00 -30.43
N GLY A 131 1.34 6.13 -29.12
CA GLY A 131 0.82 5.05 -28.28
C GLY A 131 1.90 4.19 -27.60
N HIS A 132 3.18 4.55 -27.71
CA HIS A 132 4.26 3.86 -27.00
C HIS A 132 4.37 4.34 -25.55
N ILE A 133 4.93 3.50 -24.69
CA ILE A 133 5.16 3.82 -23.29
C ILE A 133 6.26 4.90 -23.18
N GLN A 134 5.89 6.05 -22.63
CA GLN A 134 6.84 7.11 -22.29
C GLN A 134 7.26 7.04 -20.82
N GLN A 135 6.34 6.69 -19.92
CA GLN A 135 6.61 6.55 -18.51
C GLN A 135 5.74 5.44 -17.90
N ILE A 136 6.33 4.67 -16.99
CA ILE A 136 5.64 3.61 -16.25
C ILE A 136 6.05 3.66 -14.78
N ASN A 137 5.08 3.71 -13.87
CA ASN A 137 5.36 3.74 -12.45
C ASN A 137 5.69 2.33 -11.91
N PRO A 138 6.29 2.21 -10.71
CA PRO A 138 6.71 0.92 -10.16
C PRO A 138 5.57 -0.06 -9.97
N LYS A 139 4.40 0.40 -9.52
CA LYS A 139 3.24 -0.48 -9.34
C LYS A 139 2.79 -1.08 -10.68
N ALA A 140 2.74 -0.30 -11.76
CA ALA A 140 2.44 -0.84 -13.09
C ALA A 140 3.49 -1.84 -13.56
N LYS A 141 4.79 -1.58 -13.32
CA LYS A 141 5.87 -2.55 -13.61
C LYS A 141 5.66 -3.87 -12.87
N GLN A 142 5.31 -3.81 -11.59
CA GLN A 142 5.03 -5.00 -10.78
C GLN A 142 3.82 -5.78 -11.32
N LEU A 143 2.71 -5.10 -11.60
CA LEU A 143 1.48 -5.75 -12.10
C LEU A 143 1.65 -6.37 -13.49
N LEU A 144 2.44 -5.73 -14.34
CA LEU A 144 2.67 -6.18 -15.71
C LEU A 144 3.92 -7.06 -15.88
N ALA A 145 4.70 -7.23 -14.81
CA ALA A 145 5.98 -7.95 -14.79
C ALA A 145 6.96 -7.47 -15.88
N VAL A 146 7.14 -6.14 -15.99
CA VAL A 146 7.98 -5.51 -17.03
C VAL A 146 9.16 -4.75 -16.44
N ASP A 147 10.31 -4.85 -17.09
CA ASP A 147 11.54 -4.14 -16.73
C ASP A 147 11.52 -2.64 -17.12
N ALA A 148 12.52 -1.90 -16.63
CA ALA A 148 12.69 -0.50 -16.98
C ALA A 148 13.08 -0.32 -18.46
N GLY A 149 12.45 0.64 -19.16
CA GLY A 149 12.82 1.02 -20.52
C GLY A 149 12.05 0.32 -21.64
N VAL A 150 10.96 -0.38 -21.31
CA VAL A 150 10.11 -1.01 -22.33
C VAL A 150 9.29 0.03 -23.09
N HIS A 151 9.36 -0.03 -24.42
CA HIS A 151 8.64 0.85 -25.34
C HIS A 151 7.19 0.41 -25.59
N ASP A 152 6.91 -0.89 -25.57
CA ASP A 152 5.59 -1.47 -25.84
C ASP A 152 5.20 -2.51 -24.81
N LEU A 153 3.91 -2.59 -24.48
CA LEU A 153 3.42 -3.58 -23.53
C LEU A 153 3.62 -5.00 -24.08
N PRO A 154 4.22 -5.92 -23.31
CA PRO A 154 4.40 -7.28 -23.78
C PRO A 154 3.04 -7.98 -23.93
N LEU A 155 2.73 -8.44 -25.14
CA LEU A 155 1.50 -9.19 -25.45
C LEU A 155 1.40 -10.55 -24.73
N SER A 156 2.51 -11.03 -24.17
CA SER A 156 2.57 -12.24 -23.35
C SER A 156 1.82 -12.10 -22.02
N ASN A 157 1.61 -10.88 -21.53
CA ASN A 157 0.82 -10.64 -20.32
C ASN A 157 -0.67 -10.46 -20.70
N ALA A 158 -1.55 -11.22 -20.04
CA ALA A 158 -2.99 -11.17 -20.26
C ALA A 158 -3.58 -9.77 -20.01
N LEU A 159 -3.06 -9.01 -19.03
CA LEU A 159 -3.47 -7.62 -18.78
C LEU A 159 -3.14 -6.70 -19.96
N SER A 160 -1.97 -6.86 -20.58
CA SER A 160 -1.56 -6.06 -21.74
C SER A 160 -2.55 -6.18 -22.89
N GLN A 161 -3.11 -7.37 -23.12
CA GLN A 161 -4.08 -7.61 -24.19
C GLN A 161 -5.36 -6.79 -24.00
N TYR A 162 -5.89 -6.76 -22.76
CA TYR A 162 -7.04 -5.91 -22.43
C TYR A 162 -6.71 -4.42 -22.57
N ILE A 163 -5.49 -4.02 -22.20
CA ILE A 163 -5.03 -2.64 -22.33
C ILE A 163 -4.96 -2.20 -23.80
N TYR A 164 -4.50 -3.05 -24.71
CA TYR A 164 -4.45 -2.77 -26.14
C TYR A 164 -5.86 -2.58 -26.75
N LEU A 165 -6.84 -3.35 -26.27
CA LEU A 165 -8.22 -3.26 -26.74
C LEU A 165 -8.98 -2.04 -26.17
N LEU A 166 -8.44 -1.39 -25.14
CA LEU A 166 -9.10 -0.30 -24.43
C LEU A 166 -9.20 0.98 -25.27
N LYS A 167 -10.42 1.51 -25.41
CA LYS A 167 -10.66 2.80 -26.06
C LYS A 167 -10.41 3.96 -25.10
N SER A 168 -10.15 5.13 -25.66
CA SER A 168 -9.98 6.35 -24.87
C SER A 168 -11.28 6.73 -24.15
N GLY A 169 -11.20 7.00 -22.85
CA GLY A 169 -12.34 7.31 -21.99
C GLY A 169 -13.06 6.07 -21.44
N GLU A 170 -12.62 4.87 -21.82
CA GLU A 170 -13.24 3.62 -21.38
C GLU A 170 -12.66 3.15 -20.04
N THR A 171 -13.54 2.55 -19.22
CA THR A 171 -13.17 1.87 -17.98
C THR A 171 -13.77 0.47 -18.02
N ILE A 172 -12.95 -0.56 -17.83
CA ILE A 172 -13.38 -1.96 -17.76
C ILE A 172 -12.85 -2.62 -16.51
N THR A 173 -13.54 -3.66 -16.05
CA THR A 173 -13.06 -4.55 -14.99
C THR A 173 -12.81 -5.93 -15.60
N VAL A 174 -11.62 -6.47 -15.38
CA VAL A 174 -11.16 -7.73 -16.01
C VAL A 174 -10.61 -8.69 -14.97
N LYS A 175 -10.72 -9.99 -15.27
CA LYS A 175 -10.12 -11.08 -14.49
C LYS A 175 -9.21 -11.91 -15.39
N PRO A 176 -7.98 -11.44 -15.70
CA PRO A 176 -7.08 -12.09 -16.66
C PRO A 176 -6.79 -13.55 -16.30
N ASP A 177 -6.59 -13.84 -15.00
CA ASP A 177 -6.26 -15.18 -14.50
C ASP A 177 -7.48 -15.89 -13.89
N GLY A 178 -8.69 -15.33 -14.07
CA GLY A 178 -9.93 -15.79 -13.42
C GLY A 178 -10.03 -15.49 -11.91
N VAL A 179 -8.91 -15.26 -11.23
CA VAL A 179 -8.82 -15.01 -9.78
C VAL A 179 -8.69 -13.52 -9.48
N ASN A 180 -7.61 -12.90 -9.96
CA ASN A 180 -7.31 -11.51 -9.66
C ASN A 180 -8.18 -10.57 -10.48
N THR A 181 -8.78 -9.58 -9.82
CA THR A 181 -9.67 -8.61 -10.47
C THR A 181 -8.97 -7.26 -10.57
N TYR A 182 -8.90 -6.73 -11.78
CA TYR A 182 -8.28 -5.44 -12.07
C TYR A 182 -9.26 -4.52 -12.78
N LYS A 183 -9.23 -3.25 -12.39
CA LYS A 183 -9.91 -2.17 -13.09
C LYS A 183 -8.90 -1.43 -13.96
N LEU A 184 -9.20 -1.38 -15.25
CA LEU A 184 -8.40 -0.70 -16.26
C LEU A 184 -9.14 0.53 -16.74
N GLN A 185 -8.46 1.67 -16.77
CA GLN A 185 -9.02 2.92 -17.28
C GLN A 185 -8.01 3.59 -18.20
N LYS A 186 -8.44 3.94 -19.42
CA LYS A 186 -7.63 4.72 -20.36
C LYS A 186 -8.26 6.09 -20.48
N SER A 187 -7.48 7.11 -20.15
CA SER A 187 -7.92 8.50 -20.15
C SER A 187 -6.90 9.35 -20.88
N HIS A 188 -7.22 10.62 -21.08
CA HIS A 188 -6.30 11.56 -21.69
C HIS A 188 -6.40 12.92 -21.01
N PHE A 189 -5.32 13.69 -21.14
CA PHE A 189 -5.30 15.11 -20.84
C PHE A 189 -4.72 15.87 -22.04
N ILE A 190 -4.94 17.18 -22.10
CA ILE A 190 -4.38 18.01 -23.16
C ILE A 190 -2.99 18.49 -22.72
N ASP A 191 -1.97 18.16 -23.51
CA ASP A 191 -0.60 18.61 -23.33
C ASP A 191 -0.13 19.31 -24.61
N ARG A 192 0.19 20.61 -24.50
CA ARG A 192 0.59 21.47 -25.64
C ARG A 192 -0.39 21.44 -26.83
N GLY A 193 -1.69 21.30 -26.54
CA GLY A 193 -2.76 21.27 -27.55
C GLY A 193 -3.04 19.89 -28.16
N PHE A 194 -2.32 18.85 -27.74
CA PHE A 194 -2.53 17.47 -28.21
C PHE A 194 -3.02 16.56 -27.08
N PRO A 195 -3.92 15.59 -27.36
CA PRO A 195 -4.34 14.61 -26.37
C PRO A 195 -3.18 13.67 -26.05
N ARG A 196 -2.86 13.56 -24.76
CA ARG A 196 -1.87 12.63 -24.24
C ARG A 196 -2.57 11.58 -23.41
N HIS A 197 -2.45 10.33 -23.82
CA HIS A 197 -3.15 9.21 -23.20
C HIS A 197 -2.36 8.67 -22.01
N PHE A 198 -3.09 8.21 -21.01
CA PHE A 198 -2.55 7.46 -19.88
C PHE A 198 -3.51 6.35 -19.47
N ILE A 199 -2.95 5.33 -18.84
CA ILE A 199 -3.65 4.11 -18.45
C ILE A 199 -3.44 3.90 -16.96
N MET A 200 -4.54 3.68 -16.25
CA MET A 200 -4.55 3.35 -14.84
C MET A 200 -4.97 1.90 -14.65
N ILE A 201 -4.25 1.20 -13.77
CA ILE A 201 -4.46 -0.20 -13.41
C ILE A 201 -4.63 -0.25 -11.90
N GLU A 202 -5.83 -0.58 -11.44
CA GLU A 202 -6.17 -0.69 -10.04
C GLU A 202 -6.51 -2.15 -9.72
N GLU A 203 -5.90 -2.71 -8.67
CA GLU A 203 -6.18 -4.05 -8.19
C GLU A 203 -7.33 -3.99 -7.19
N LEU A 204 -8.42 -4.73 -7.44
CA LEU A 204 -9.67 -4.70 -6.66
C LEU A 204 -9.98 -6.04 -5.97
N THR A 205 -9.09 -7.02 -6.08
CA THR A 205 -9.33 -8.40 -5.63
C THR A 205 -9.68 -8.47 -4.15
N ALA A 206 -8.89 -7.80 -3.29
CA ALA A 206 -9.06 -7.86 -1.84
C ALA A 206 -10.38 -7.20 -1.40
N GLU A 207 -10.70 -6.05 -2.01
CA GLU A 207 -11.89 -5.26 -1.73
C GLU A 207 -13.16 -6.01 -2.15
N ILE A 208 -13.15 -6.63 -3.34
CA ILE A 208 -14.27 -7.45 -3.82
C ILE A 208 -14.47 -8.67 -2.93
N LEU A 209 -13.41 -9.40 -2.59
CA LEU A 209 -13.51 -10.57 -1.70
C LEU A 209 -14.04 -10.19 -0.31
N ALA A 210 -13.58 -9.06 0.24
CA ALA A 210 -14.09 -8.54 1.51
C ALA A 210 -15.57 -8.17 1.42
N ALA A 211 -15.99 -7.52 0.33
CA ALA A 211 -17.39 -7.16 0.08
C ALA A 211 -18.27 -8.41 -0.08
N GLU A 212 -17.83 -9.41 -0.85
CA GLU A 212 -18.52 -10.69 -1.02
C GLU A 212 -18.69 -11.41 0.32
N LYS A 213 -17.61 -11.53 1.11
CA LYS A 213 -17.66 -12.11 2.46
C LYS A 213 -18.68 -11.39 3.34
N HIS A 214 -18.72 -10.06 3.29
CA HIS A 214 -19.68 -9.26 4.05
C HIS A 214 -21.13 -9.49 3.62
N VAL A 215 -21.39 -9.50 2.30
CA VAL A 215 -22.74 -9.71 1.73
C VAL A 215 -23.25 -11.11 2.03
N TYR A 216 -22.46 -12.14 1.72
CA TYR A 216 -22.82 -13.52 2.04
C TYR A 216 -23.04 -13.70 3.52
N GLY A 217 -22.21 -13.05 4.34
CA GLY A 217 -22.38 -13.11 5.78
C GLY A 217 -23.71 -12.54 6.28
N LYS A 218 -24.16 -11.43 5.69
CA LYS A 218 -25.47 -10.85 5.98
C LYS A 218 -26.62 -11.77 5.57
N VAL A 219 -26.52 -12.40 4.40
CA VAL A 219 -27.53 -13.35 3.90
C VAL A 219 -27.64 -14.57 4.81
N ILE A 220 -26.50 -15.16 5.19
CA ILE A 220 -26.46 -16.33 6.07
C ILE A 220 -27.11 -16.01 7.42
N ARG A 221 -26.85 -14.83 7.99
CA ARG A 221 -27.47 -14.39 9.25
C ARG A 221 -28.99 -14.24 9.14
N MET A 222 -29.46 -13.65 8.04
CA MET A 222 -30.90 -13.52 7.78
C MET A 222 -31.55 -14.90 7.68
N MET A 223 -30.93 -15.82 6.93
CA MET A 223 -31.42 -17.20 6.81
C MET A 223 -31.44 -17.93 8.15
N ALA A 224 -30.41 -17.79 8.98
CA ALA A 224 -30.38 -18.42 10.30
C ALA A 224 -31.50 -17.91 11.22
N HIS A 225 -31.78 -16.59 11.19
CA HIS A 225 -32.93 -16.04 11.92
C HIS A 225 -34.25 -16.60 11.39
N GLU A 226 -34.45 -16.65 10.08
CA GLU A 226 -35.70 -17.14 9.49
C GLU A 226 -35.92 -18.64 9.75
N VAL A 227 -34.85 -19.44 9.68
CA VAL A 227 -34.89 -20.87 10.04
C VAL A 227 -35.21 -21.04 11.52
N ASN A 228 -34.61 -20.26 12.42
CA ASN A 228 -34.91 -20.35 13.85
C ASN A 228 -36.36 -19.95 14.16
N ASN A 229 -36.86 -18.92 13.48
CA ASN A 229 -38.23 -18.42 13.64
C ASN A 229 -39.27 -19.42 13.13
N THR A 230 -38.94 -20.24 12.12
CA THR A 230 -39.85 -21.25 11.56
C THR A 230 -39.76 -22.59 12.29
N ILE A 231 -38.56 -23.05 12.65
CA ILE A 231 -38.37 -24.33 13.34
C ILE A 231 -38.89 -24.30 14.77
N GLY A 232 -38.75 -23.18 15.49
CA GLY A 232 -39.20 -23.06 16.88
C GLY A 232 -40.67 -23.44 17.06
N PRO A 233 -41.61 -22.79 16.36
CA PRO A 233 -43.03 -23.14 16.39
C PRO A 233 -43.31 -24.58 15.94
N VAL A 234 -42.64 -25.08 14.89
CA VAL A 234 -42.84 -26.46 14.40
C VAL A 234 -42.43 -27.47 15.48
N ASN A 235 -41.29 -27.27 16.15
CA ASN A 235 -40.85 -28.12 17.25
C ASN A 235 -41.84 -28.09 18.42
N SER A 236 -42.37 -26.92 18.76
CA SER A 236 -43.40 -26.79 19.81
C SER A 236 -44.67 -27.55 19.46
N ILE A 237 -45.12 -27.51 18.20
CA ILE A 237 -46.28 -28.26 17.73
C ILE A 237 -46.01 -29.77 17.84
N ILE A 238 -44.86 -30.24 17.33
CA ILE A 238 -44.47 -31.66 17.39
C ILE A 238 -44.42 -32.15 18.85
N GLN A 239 -43.75 -31.40 19.75
CA GLN A 239 -43.67 -31.75 21.17
C GLN A 239 -45.05 -31.76 21.85
N SER A 240 -45.89 -30.78 21.55
CA SER A 240 -47.26 -30.73 22.09
C SER A 240 -48.08 -31.92 21.61
N THR A 241 -47.98 -32.31 20.34
CA THR A 241 -48.66 -33.50 19.80
C THR A 241 -48.15 -34.79 20.44
N LEU A 242 -46.83 -34.93 20.64
CA LEU A 242 -46.21 -36.08 21.32
C LEU A 242 -46.68 -36.23 22.78
N GLN A 243 -47.03 -35.13 23.45
CA GLN A 243 -47.48 -35.13 24.85
C GLN A 243 -49.01 -35.22 25.01
N ALA A 244 -49.77 -34.62 24.10
CA ALA A 244 -51.22 -34.44 24.26
C ALA A 244 -52.07 -35.53 23.59
N VAL A 245 -51.52 -36.27 22.62
CA VAL A 245 -52.29 -37.25 21.83
C VAL A 245 -51.72 -38.66 22.04
N PRO A 246 -52.55 -39.68 22.33
CA PRO A 246 -52.12 -41.06 22.26
C PRO A 246 -51.85 -41.44 20.80
N LEU A 247 -50.58 -41.57 20.46
CA LEU A 247 -50.10 -41.89 19.10
C LEU A 247 -49.74 -43.38 18.99
N SER A 248 -49.92 -43.96 17.80
CA SER A 248 -49.35 -45.27 17.51
C SER A 248 -47.82 -45.21 17.57
N ILE A 249 -47.17 -46.33 17.93
CA ILE A 249 -45.70 -46.42 18.05
C ILE A 249 -44.99 -45.89 16.78
N PRO A 250 -45.38 -46.29 15.56
CA PRO A 250 -44.71 -45.80 14.35
C PRO A 250 -44.82 -44.29 14.14
N LEU A 251 -45.95 -43.68 14.53
CA LEU A 251 -46.17 -42.25 14.37
C LEU A 251 -45.40 -41.45 15.44
N LYS A 252 -45.28 -42.00 16.66
CA LYS A 252 -44.46 -41.43 17.73
C LYS A 252 -42.98 -41.41 17.32
N ASP A 253 -42.47 -42.51 16.79
CA ASP A 253 -41.09 -42.61 16.32
C ASP A 253 -40.83 -41.64 15.15
N ALA A 254 -41.75 -41.54 14.19
CA ALA A 254 -41.64 -40.61 13.07
C ALA A 254 -41.59 -39.14 13.53
N LEU A 255 -42.44 -38.76 14.49
CA LEU A 255 -42.44 -37.40 15.06
C LEU A 255 -41.18 -37.10 15.87
N GLN A 256 -40.65 -38.08 16.60
CA GLN A 256 -39.37 -37.95 17.31
C GLN A 256 -38.22 -37.74 16.32
N VAL A 257 -38.15 -38.53 15.25
CA VAL A 257 -37.15 -38.36 14.18
C VAL A 257 -37.27 -36.98 13.53
N ALA A 258 -38.48 -36.50 13.26
CA ALA A 258 -38.70 -35.17 12.69
C ALA A 258 -38.23 -34.06 13.65
N LEU A 259 -38.49 -34.19 14.95
CA LEU A 259 -38.02 -33.27 15.98
C LEU A 259 -36.49 -33.23 16.02
N ASP A 260 -35.83 -34.38 16.03
CA ASP A 260 -34.37 -34.50 16.07
C ASP A 260 -33.73 -33.90 14.80
N ARG A 261 -34.34 -34.13 13.62
CA ARG A 261 -33.91 -33.51 12.35
C ARG A 261 -34.00 -31.99 12.39
N ASN A 262 -35.10 -31.44 12.91
CA ASN A 262 -35.29 -30.00 13.04
C ASN A 262 -34.30 -29.38 14.03
N GLN A 263 -34.03 -30.03 15.16
CA GLN A 263 -33.01 -29.57 16.12
C GLN A 263 -31.62 -29.56 15.49
N ASN A 264 -31.27 -30.61 14.73
CA ASN A 264 -30.00 -30.68 14.00
C ASN A 264 -29.86 -29.56 12.96
N LEU A 265 -30.94 -29.23 12.23
CA LEU A 265 -30.95 -28.12 11.27
C LEU A 265 -30.80 -26.75 11.96
N ASN A 266 -31.46 -26.55 13.10
CA ASN A 266 -31.33 -25.31 13.88
C ASN A 266 -29.89 -25.13 14.40
N LEU A 267 -29.30 -26.21 14.95
CA LEU A 267 -27.89 -26.21 15.37
C LEU A 267 -26.94 -25.93 14.20
N PHE A 268 -27.18 -26.55 13.04
CA PHE A 268 -26.41 -26.32 11.82
C PHE A 268 -26.46 -24.85 11.39
N MET A 269 -27.65 -24.26 11.30
CA MET A 269 -27.81 -22.86 10.87
C MET A 269 -27.20 -21.88 11.87
N ARG A 270 -27.30 -22.16 13.16
CA ARG A 270 -26.64 -21.36 14.21
C ARG A 270 -25.12 -21.41 14.05
N ASN A 271 -24.53 -22.60 13.98
CA ASN A 271 -23.09 -22.78 13.81
C ASN A 271 -22.56 -22.11 12.54
N PHE A 272 -23.32 -22.19 11.44
CA PHE A 272 -22.95 -21.55 10.18
C PHE A 272 -23.01 -20.02 10.25
N ALA A 273 -24.01 -19.47 10.94
CA ALA A 273 -24.10 -18.03 11.18
C ALA A 273 -23.01 -17.51 12.13
N ASP A 274 -22.63 -18.30 13.15
CA ASP A 274 -21.57 -17.94 14.09
C ASP A 274 -20.21 -17.88 13.40
N LEU A 275 -19.94 -18.77 12.44
CA LEU A 275 -18.72 -18.74 11.63
C LEU A 275 -18.57 -17.42 10.86
N VAL A 276 -19.67 -16.92 10.33
CA VAL A 276 -19.73 -15.65 9.60
C VAL A 276 -19.62 -14.44 10.54
N LYS A 277 -20.01 -14.60 11.81
CA LYS A 277 -20.12 -13.52 12.80
C LYS A 277 -18.88 -13.39 13.69
N LEU A 278 -17.78 -14.07 13.37
CA LEU A 278 -16.56 -14.00 14.16
C LEU A 278 -16.21 -12.53 14.49
N PRO A 279 -16.29 -12.13 15.77
CA PRO A 279 -16.00 -10.75 16.15
C PRO A 279 -14.54 -10.44 15.87
N GLN A 280 -14.21 -9.15 15.74
CA GLN A 280 -12.81 -8.75 15.68
C GLN A 280 -12.07 -9.26 16.91
N VAL A 281 -10.89 -9.86 16.66
CA VAL A 281 -10.07 -10.49 17.67
C VAL A 281 -9.64 -9.46 18.71
N ASN A 282 -10.01 -9.68 19.98
CA ASN A 282 -9.56 -8.86 21.08
C ASN A 282 -8.37 -9.53 21.79
N LYS A 283 -7.16 -9.30 21.26
CA LYS A 283 -5.95 -9.93 21.78
C LYS A 283 -5.62 -9.41 23.19
N LYS A 284 -5.56 -10.33 24.15
CA LYS A 284 -5.08 -10.12 25.52
C LYS A 284 -3.94 -11.09 25.82
N GLN A 285 -3.22 -10.85 26.91
CA GLN A 285 -2.34 -11.90 27.44
C GLN A 285 -3.19 -13.04 28.00
N VAL A 286 -3.01 -14.23 27.45
CA VAL A 286 -3.69 -15.45 27.84
C VAL A 286 -2.64 -16.49 28.24
N ASP A 287 -2.83 -17.14 29.38
CA ASP A 287 -2.00 -18.27 29.80
C ASP A 287 -2.47 -19.53 29.08
N LEU A 288 -1.68 -20.01 28.13
CA LEU A 288 -1.98 -21.17 27.30
C LEU A 288 -2.10 -22.46 28.12
N HIS A 289 -1.31 -22.61 29.18
CA HIS A 289 -1.36 -23.80 30.03
C HIS A 289 -2.72 -23.90 30.73
N LYS A 290 -3.20 -22.77 31.28
CA LYS A 290 -4.54 -22.69 31.88
C LYS A 290 -5.63 -22.97 30.84
N LEU A 291 -5.55 -22.34 29.67
CA LEU A 291 -6.54 -22.51 28.61
C LEU A 291 -6.68 -23.98 28.16
N VAL A 292 -5.56 -24.67 27.92
CA VAL A 292 -5.57 -26.10 27.55
C VAL A 292 -6.19 -26.95 28.66
N LYS A 293 -5.86 -26.65 29.92
CA LYS A 293 -6.43 -27.36 31.07
C LYS A 293 -7.95 -27.19 31.17
N ASP A 294 -8.45 -25.97 30.97
CA ASP A 294 -9.88 -25.66 31.00
C ASP A 294 -10.61 -26.41 29.86
N VAL A 295 -10.03 -26.46 28.66
CA VAL A 295 -10.56 -27.24 27.53
C VAL A 295 -10.57 -28.75 27.82
N CYS A 296 -9.51 -29.30 28.41
CA CYS A 296 -9.46 -30.72 28.79
C CYS A 296 -10.52 -31.07 29.84
N ILE A 297 -10.78 -30.18 30.80
CA ILE A 297 -11.85 -30.36 31.80
C ILE A 297 -13.21 -30.40 31.11
N LEU A 298 -13.48 -29.45 30.19
CA LEU A 298 -14.74 -29.39 29.45
C LEU A 298 -14.98 -30.64 28.58
N MET A 299 -13.91 -31.16 27.97
CA MET A 299 -13.99 -32.31 27.06
C MET A 299 -13.94 -33.68 27.77
N LYS A 300 -13.76 -33.71 29.09
CA LYS A 300 -13.55 -34.94 29.86
C LYS A 300 -14.68 -35.96 29.72
N MET A 301 -15.94 -35.53 29.85
CA MET A 301 -17.10 -36.43 29.72
C MET A 301 -17.12 -37.09 28.34
N LYS A 302 -16.85 -36.30 27.29
CA LYS A 302 -16.88 -36.78 25.91
C LYS A 302 -15.70 -37.70 25.60
N SER A 303 -14.52 -37.42 26.15
CA SER A 303 -13.37 -38.31 26.01
C SER A 303 -13.59 -39.64 26.72
N GLU A 304 -14.22 -39.64 27.90
CA GLU A 304 -14.58 -40.86 28.63
C GLU A 304 -15.61 -41.71 27.87
N GLU A 305 -16.63 -41.08 27.26
CA GLU A 305 -17.63 -41.77 26.41
C GLU A 305 -16.99 -42.50 25.22
N HIS A 306 -15.88 -41.97 24.70
CA HIS A 306 -15.16 -42.53 23.55
C HIS A 306 -13.93 -43.36 23.96
N GLU A 307 -13.71 -43.61 25.25
CA GLU A 307 -12.54 -44.30 25.80
C GLU A 307 -11.18 -43.70 25.36
N VAL A 308 -11.12 -42.36 25.25
CA VAL A 308 -9.93 -41.59 24.86
C VAL A 308 -9.28 -40.92 26.08
N GLU A 309 -7.99 -41.13 26.27
CA GLU A 309 -7.20 -40.47 27.32
C GLU A 309 -6.71 -39.09 26.87
N LEU A 310 -6.95 -38.03 27.67
CA LEU A 310 -6.42 -36.69 27.42
C LEU A 310 -5.15 -36.47 28.24
N ILE A 311 -4.00 -36.31 27.56
CA ILE A 311 -2.68 -36.18 28.20
C ILE A 311 -2.13 -34.77 27.98
N ILE A 312 -1.91 -34.02 29.07
CA ILE A 312 -1.31 -32.69 29.01
C ILE A 312 0.20 -32.81 29.28
N ALA A 313 1.02 -32.72 28.24
CA ALA A 313 2.48 -32.71 28.29
C ALA A 313 3.04 -31.29 28.05
N ILE A 314 2.46 -30.31 28.74
CA ILE A 314 2.86 -28.90 28.70
C ILE A 314 3.59 -28.58 30.01
N PRO A 315 4.71 -27.81 29.99
CA PRO A 315 5.38 -27.40 31.21
C PRO A 315 4.44 -26.66 32.18
N GLU A 316 4.56 -26.91 33.48
CA GLU A 316 3.71 -26.26 34.52
C GLU A 316 3.92 -24.74 34.65
N LYS A 317 4.92 -24.18 33.96
CA LYS A 317 5.18 -22.73 33.98
C LYS A 317 4.16 -22.02 33.07
N PRO A 318 3.59 -20.87 33.50
CA PRO A 318 2.69 -20.09 32.66
C PRO A 318 3.34 -19.73 31.33
N PHE A 319 2.61 -19.95 30.23
CA PHE A 319 3.06 -19.61 28.89
C PHE A 319 2.09 -18.60 28.28
N TYR A 320 2.50 -17.34 28.26
CA TYR A 320 1.64 -16.25 27.81
C TYR A 320 1.70 -16.05 26.29
N ILE A 321 0.53 -16.03 25.66
CA ILE A 321 0.34 -15.68 24.25
C ILE A 321 -0.59 -14.48 24.12
N SER A 322 -0.48 -13.78 22.99
CA SER A 322 -1.36 -12.66 22.66
C SER A 322 -2.55 -13.15 21.83
N ALA A 323 -3.66 -13.51 22.49
CA ALA A 323 -4.83 -14.11 21.86
C ALA A 323 -6.15 -13.62 22.45
N ASP A 324 -7.25 -13.81 21.73
CA ASP A 324 -8.61 -13.71 22.28
C ASP A 324 -8.95 -15.05 22.95
N GLU A 325 -9.08 -15.04 24.27
CA GLU A 325 -9.27 -16.24 25.10
C GLU A 325 -10.49 -17.06 24.65
N GLN A 326 -11.63 -16.40 24.40
CA GLN A 326 -12.89 -17.08 24.05
C GLN A 326 -12.82 -17.69 22.65
N GLN A 327 -12.25 -16.96 21.69
CA GLN A 327 -12.11 -17.49 20.34
C GLN A 327 -11.11 -18.65 20.30
N LEU A 328 -9.98 -18.54 21.00
CA LEU A 328 -8.99 -19.60 21.03
C LEU A 328 -9.50 -20.85 21.79
N GLU A 329 -10.25 -20.67 22.88
CA GLU A 329 -10.96 -21.75 23.57
C GLU A 329 -11.89 -22.50 22.60
N GLN A 330 -12.71 -21.78 21.83
CA GLN A 330 -13.61 -22.34 20.84
C GLN A 330 -12.88 -23.11 19.74
N ALA A 331 -11.72 -22.63 19.28
CA ALA A 331 -10.88 -23.33 18.32
C ALA A 331 -10.34 -24.64 18.92
N LEU A 332 -9.78 -24.59 20.13
CA LEU A 332 -9.24 -25.76 20.82
C LEU A 332 -10.32 -26.81 21.09
N ILE A 333 -11.52 -26.42 21.53
CA ILE A 333 -12.65 -27.34 21.70
C ILE A 333 -12.97 -28.08 20.39
N ASN A 334 -12.99 -27.37 19.26
CA ASN A 334 -13.27 -27.99 17.97
C ASN A 334 -12.14 -28.93 17.50
N ILE A 335 -10.87 -28.56 17.73
CA ILE A 335 -9.73 -29.42 17.43
C ILE A 335 -9.78 -30.69 18.27
N VAL A 336 -9.98 -30.56 19.59
CA VAL A 336 -10.02 -31.69 20.54
C VAL A 336 -11.23 -32.58 20.29
N LYS A 337 -12.39 -32.00 20.00
CA LYS A 337 -13.58 -32.75 19.57
C LYS A 337 -13.29 -33.58 18.32
N ASN A 338 -12.65 -32.98 17.31
CA ASN A 338 -12.30 -33.70 16.08
C ASN A 338 -11.28 -34.81 16.33
N ALA A 339 -10.30 -34.56 17.21
CA ALA A 339 -9.28 -35.52 17.64
C ALA A 339 -9.92 -36.72 18.34
N ILE A 340 -10.79 -36.50 19.35
CA ILE A 340 -11.51 -37.58 20.06
C ILE A 340 -12.34 -38.40 19.08
N GLU A 341 -13.12 -37.75 18.21
CA GLU A 341 -13.99 -38.43 17.25
C GLU A 341 -13.22 -39.11 16.09
N ALA A 342 -11.91 -38.86 15.93
CA ALA A 342 -11.06 -39.53 14.95
C ALA A 342 -10.48 -40.86 15.48
N VAL A 343 -10.50 -41.05 16.80
CA VAL A 343 -10.11 -42.30 17.46
C VAL A 343 -11.30 -43.26 17.43
N GLU A 344 -11.15 -44.41 16.76
CA GLU A 344 -12.23 -45.41 16.60
C GLU A 344 -12.27 -46.45 17.74
N GLU A 345 -11.17 -46.62 18.49
CA GLU A 345 -11.01 -47.56 19.61
C GLU A 345 -10.45 -46.83 20.85
N LYS A 346 -9.86 -47.55 21.82
CA LYS A 346 -9.07 -46.93 22.89
C LYS A 346 -7.87 -46.19 22.32
N GLY A 347 -7.71 -44.93 22.71
CA GLY A 347 -6.61 -44.10 22.24
C GLY A 347 -6.30 -42.95 23.15
N ARG A 348 -5.50 -42.01 22.66
CA ARG A 348 -5.11 -40.82 23.41
C ARG A 348 -5.00 -39.59 22.53
N VAL A 349 -5.26 -38.44 23.14
CA VAL A 349 -4.98 -37.11 22.59
C VAL A 349 -3.97 -36.44 23.50
N THR A 350 -2.80 -36.12 22.95
CA THR A 350 -1.68 -35.54 23.71
C THR A 350 -1.44 -34.10 23.30
N PHE A 351 -1.33 -33.21 24.28
CA PHE A 351 -0.98 -31.80 24.09
C PHE A 351 0.48 -31.59 24.45
N THR A 352 1.29 -31.14 23.50
CA THR A 352 2.72 -30.87 23.71
C THR A 352 3.02 -29.43 23.34
N LEU A 353 3.81 -28.73 24.16
CA LEU A 353 4.30 -27.38 23.86
C LEU A 353 5.80 -27.44 23.52
N ASN A 354 6.16 -27.10 22.29
CA ASN A 354 7.54 -27.01 21.84
C ASN A 354 7.88 -25.56 21.45
N GLY A 355 8.57 -24.83 22.33
CA GLY A 355 8.84 -23.41 22.12
C GLY A 355 7.54 -22.59 22.08
N ARG A 356 7.19 -22.07 20.91
CA ARG A 356 5.94 -21.32 20.67
C ARG A 356 4.92 -22.12 19.84
N GLN A 357 5.10 -23.44 19.75
CA GLN A 357 4.22 -24.33 19.00
C GLN A 357 3.42 -25.23 19.95
N LEU A 358 2.10 -25.18 19.87
CA LEU A 358 1.21 -26.16 20.49
C LEU A 358 0.93 -27.27 19.47
N ILE A 359 1.23 -28.51 19.86
CA ILE A 359 1.02 -29.71 19.07
C ILE A 359 -0.04 -30.54 19.77
N ILE A 360 -1.12 -30.86 19.06
CA ILE A 360 -2.21 -31.72 19.51
C ILE A 360 -2.15 -32.99 18.68
N THR A 361 -1.75 -34.09 19.30
CA THR A 361 -1.54 -35.38 18.62
C THR A 361 -2.65 -36.35 19.00
N ASP A 362 -3.37 -36.90 18.03
CA ASP A 362 -4.35 -37.97 18.24
C ASP A 362 -3.88 -39.31 17.65
N THR A 363 -4.38 -40.40 18.24
CA THR A 363 -4.12 -41.77 17.77
C THR A 363 -5.18 -42.32 16.82
N GLY A 364 -5.86 -41.44 16.08
CA GLY A 364 -6.97 -41.79 15.19
C GLY A 364 -6.52 -42.38 13.85
N LYS A 365 -7.47 -42.70 12.97
CA LYS A 365 -7.24 -43.38 11.69
C LYS A 365 -6.37 -42.66 10.65
N GLY A 366 -5.92 -41.46 10.96
CA GLY A 366 -5.17 -40.63 10.02
C GLY A 366 -6.05 -39.92 8.99
N ILE A 367 -5.41 -39.15 8.15
CA ILE A 367 -5.99 -38.34 7.09
C ILE A 367 -5.32 -38.74 5.79
N THR A 368 -6.11 -39.13 4.78
CA THR A 368 -5.54 -39.46 3.47
C THR A 368 -5.12 -38.19 2.71
N THR A 369 -4.15 -38.28 1.80
CA THR A 369 -3.65 -37.13 1.01
C THR A 369 -4.76 -36.34 0.31
N PRO A 370 -5.77 -36.97 -0.33
CA PRO A 370 -6.87 -36.22 -0.95
C PRO A 370 -7.78 -35.51 0.07
N GLN A 371 -7.89 -36.02 1.30
CA GLN A 371 -8.69 -35.39 2.35
C GLN A 371 -8.00 -34.12 2.87
N GLN A 372 -6.66 -34.11 2.97
CA GLN A 372 -5.90 -32.98 3.52
C GLN A 372 -6.20 -31.66 2.81
N GLU A 373 -6.35 -31.66 1.49
CA GLU A 373 -6.66 -30.47 0.69
C GLU A 373 -8.07 -29.92 0.94
N LEU A 374 -8.99 -30.77 1.41
CA LEU A 374 -10.41 -30.44 1.57
C LEU A 374 -10.82 -30.16 3.02
N LEU A 375 -10.01 -30.51 4.02
CA LEU A 375 -10.36 -30.42 5.45
C LEU A 375 -10.82 -29.03 5.93
N PHE A 376 -10.36 -27.98 5.28
CA PHE A 376 -10.68 -26.59 5.62
C PHE A 376 -11.67 -25.93 4.65
N THR A 377 -12.20 -26.70 3.69
CA THR A 377 -13.22 -26.23 2.76
C THR A 377 -14.62 -26.32 3.40
N PRO A 378 -15.55 -25.42 3.06
CA PRO A 378 -16.90 -25.46 3.60
C PRO A 378 -17.62 -26.79 3.30
N PHE A 379 -18.34 -27.30 4.30
CA PHE A 379 -19.20 -28.50 4.19
C PHE A 379 -18.46 -29.82 3.96
N PHE A 380 -17.13 -29.83 3.96
CA PHE A 380 -16.37 -31.06 3.87
C PHE A 380 -16.39 -31.81 5.21
N SER A 381 -16.89 -33.05 5.18
CA SER A 381 -16.90 -33.96 6.32
C SER A 381 -16.84 -35.39 5.82
N THR A 382 -16.06 -36.23 6.49
CA THR A 382 -16.00 -37.68 6.25
C THR A 382 -16.97 -38.46 7.15
N LYS A 383 -17.69 -37.77 8.04
CA LYS A 383 -18.58 -38.35 9.07
C LYS A 383 -20.05 -38.19 8.65
N LYS A 384 -20.87 -39.20 8.95
CA LYS A 384 -22.32 -39.24 8.62
C LYS A 384 -23.12 -38.06 9.19
N ASP A 385 -22.79 -37.60 10.40
CA ASP A 385 -23.45 -36.48 11.09
C ASP A 385 -22.58 -35.22 11.18
N GLY A 386 -21.43 -35.21 10.51
CA GLY A 386 -20.48 -34.09 10.57
C GLY A 386 -20.91 -32.95 9.65
N GLN A 387 -21.12 -31.77 10.23
CA GLN A 387 -21.57 -30.58 9.50
C GLN A 387 -20.49 -29.94 8.61
N GLY A 388 -19.21 -30.29 8.80
CA GLY A 388 -18.10 -29.72 8.02
C GLY A 388 -17.78 -28.25 8.28
N ILE A 389 -18.23 -27.70 9.42
CA ILE A 389 -18.04 -26.28 9.80
C ILE A 389 -16.90 -26.10 10.81
N GLY A 390 -16.64 -27.12 11.65
CA GLY A 390 -15.74 -27.00 12.80
C GLY A 390 -14.30 -26.64 12.46
N LEU A 391 -13.67 -27.32 11.48
CA LEU A 391 -12.30 -26.99 11.07
C LEU A 391 -12.21 -25.67 10.29
N MET A 392 -13.28 -25.28 9.58
CA MET A 392 -13.35 -23.98 8.93
C MET A 392 -13.36 -22.84 9.97
N LEU A 393 -14.11 -23.01 11.07
CA LEU A 393 -14.12 -22.08 12.21
C LEU A 393 -12.73 -21.98 12.85
N VAL A 394 -12.05 -23.11 13.07
CA VAL A 394 -10.67 -23.14 13.59
C VAL A 394 -9.74 -22.34 12.67
N ARG A 395 -9.78 -22.59 11.35
CA ARG A 395 -8.98 -21.84 10.38
C ARG A 395 -9.24 -20.34 10.48
N GLU A 396 -10.49 -19.93 10.50
CA GLU A 396 -10.86 -18.51 10.54
C GLU A 396 -10.38 -17.84 11.84
N ILE A 397 -10.51 -18.50 12.99
CA ILE A 397 -9.97 -18.03 14.27
C ILE A 397 -8.46 -17.85 14.18
N LEU A 398 -7.72 -18.89 13.77
CA LEU A 398 -6.25 -18.86 13.75
C LEU A 398 -5.71 -17.83 12.75
N VAL A 399 -6.31 -17.71 11.56
CA VAL A 399 -5.95 -16.70 10.56
C VAL A 399 -6.20 -15.29 11.08
N ASN A 400 -7.35 -15.02 11.72
CA ASN A 400 -7.64 -13.70 12.30
C ASN A 400 -6.71 -13.34 13.47
N HIS A 401 -6.17 -14.35 14.15
CA HIS A 401 -5.12 -14.16 15.16
C HIS A 401 -3.72 -13.97 14.56
N GLY A 402 -3.52 -14.30 13.28
CA GLY A 402 -2.21 -14.30 12.63
C GLY A 402 -1.34 -15.49 13.03
N PHE A 403 -1.95 -16.59 13.48
CA PHE A 403 -1.24 -17.82 13.83
C PHE A 403 -1.15 -18.74 12.60
N GLU A 404 0.05 -19.27 12.37
CA GLU A 404 0.23 -20.34 11.39
C GLU A 404 -0.22 -21.67 11.98
N PHE A 405 -0.76 -22.55 11.16
CA PHE A 405 -1.20 -23.87 11.62
C PHE A 405 -1.05 -24.93 10.53
N SER A 406 -0.97 -26.19 10.94
CA SER A 406 -0.94 -27.33 10.02
C SER A 406 -1.65 -28.53 10.63
N LEU A 407 -2.28 -29.35 9.78
CA LEU A 407 -2.92 -30.59 10.19
C LEU A 407 -2.46 -31.70 9.24
N LYS A 408 -1.74 -32.70 9.77
CA LYS A 408 -1.17 -33.79 8.97
C LYS A 408 -1.07 -35.08 9.76
N THR A 409 -1.10 -36.21 9.06
CA THR A 409 -0.76 -37.52 9.62
C THR A 409 0.73 -37.75 9.46
N VAL A 410 1.43 -37.93 10.57
CA VAL A 410 2.90 -38.04 10.61
C VAL A 410 3.39 -39.49 10.67
N ALA A 411 2.57 -40.39 11.21
CA ALA A 411 2.81 -41.83 11.23
C ALA A 411 1.49 -42.59 11.25
N GLU A 412 1.54 -43.92 11.10
CA GLU A 412 0.34 -44.75 11.28
C GLU A 412 -0.29 -44.49 12.65
N ARG A 413 -1.59 -44.18 12.63
CA ARG A 413 -2.36 -43.81 13.82
C ARG A 413 -1.75 -42.64 14.61
N GLN A 414 -1.16 -41.65 13.93
CA GLN A 414 -0.72 -40.40 14.55
C GLN A 414 -1.02 -39.21 13.65
N THR A 415 -1.99 -38.40 14.06
CA THR A 415 -2.34 -37.13 13.41
C THR A 415 -2.01 -35.98 14.31
N GLU A 416 -1.36 -34.96 13.76
CA GLU A 416 -0.92 -33.78 14.50
C GLU A 416 -1.61 -32.53 13.96
N PHE A 417 -2.26 -31.80 14.86
CA PHE A 417 -2.64 -30.41 14.66
C PHE A 417 -1.61 -29.51 15.34
N VAL A 418 -0.90 -28.70 14.57
CA VAL A 418 0.15 -27.79 15.05
C VAL A 418 -0.32 -26.35 14.92
N ILE A 419 -0.18 -25.57 15.99
CA ILE A 419 -0.43 -24.11 16.01
C ILE A 419 0.87 -23.41 16.40
N ASN A 420 1.31 -22.45 15.58
CA ASN A 420 2.47 -21.62 15.85
C ASN A 420 2.03 -20.21 16.26
N PHE A 421 2.39 -19.81 17.48
CA PHE A 421 1.96 -18.54 18.06
C PHE A 421 2.84 -17.33 17.69
N GLY A 422 3.93 -17.54 16.93
CA GLY A 422 4.83 -16.48 16.45
C GLY A 422 5.74 -15.89 17.52
#